data_AF-A0A1G0DYE3-F1
#
_entry.id   AF-A0A1G0DYE3-F1
#
_cell.length_a   1.000
_cell.length_b   1.000
_cell.length_c   1.000
_cell.angle_alpha   90.00
_cell.angle_beta   90.00
_cell.angle_gamma   90.00
#
_symmetry.space_group_name_H-M   'P 1'
#
loop_
_entity.id
_entity.type
_entity.pdbx_description
1 polymer ?
#
loop_
_entity_poly.entity_id
_entity_poly.type
_entity_poly.pdbx_seq_one_letter_code
_entity_poly.pdbx_strand_id
1 'polypeptide(L)'
;MWALLFSGAIPAPATSFSSVQWHAHEMFFGFGWAVLGGFLLTSTKNWVKVRGYHGAALMFLVAAWLFERIGMWFEGAWPPFLFLISNNLFLGSIVAMLLWTLIRNRSSDFYPDNYFFLLMLPLFLVAKNLMLSAEYALVGWSMALGLFRMAFLVMLERTLAQFMKGVFNVTILQNPALDKSIKLLGLLLVFESLMPAQLAGGIALLLALLLAGRLVFWKPQLGMQRLDIGIMYLGYLAITAQLLVEFLGYIVHIEWIGSVPIHLFAFGAMGLVIPAMIVRISKGHTGRKVAFDALDKLALWIMMLAFVLRIVAPQIYPAAYAHWIRLAALCW
;
A
#
# COMPACT_ATOMS: atom_id res chain seq x y z
N MET A 1 -18.15 -3.75 -3.17
CA MET A 1 -18.90 -2.49 -3.35
C MET A 1 -18.50 -1.73 -4.62
N TRP A 2 -17.23 -1.36 -4.80
CA TRP A 2 -16.79 -0.63 -6.01
C TRP A 2 -17.25 -1.25 -7.34
N ALA A 3 -17.08 -2.56 -7.55
CA ALA A 3 -17.52 -3.19 -8.79
C ALA A 3 -19.04 -3.06 -9.05
N LEU A 4 -19.86 -3.00 -7.99
CA LEU A 4 -21.31 -2.77 -8.12
C LEU A 4 -21.60 -1.32 -8.50
N LEU A 5 -20.89 -0.36 -7.90
CA LEU A 5 -20.98 1.05 -8.26
C LEU A 5 -20.53 1.30 -9.70
N PHE A 6 -19.38 0.75 -10.08
CA PHE A 6 -18.78 0.92 -11.40
C PHE A 6 -19.65 0.31 -12.51
N SER A 7 -20.34 -0.80 -12.23
CA SER A 7 -21.28 -1.42 -13.18
C SER A 7 -22.67 -0.78 -13.20
N GLY A 8 -22.94 0.21 -12.35
CA GLY A 8 -24.25 0.84 -12.22
C GLY A 8 -25.30 -0.03 -11.51
N ALA A 9 -24.90 -1.13 -10.88
CA ALA A 9 -25.80 -2.03 -10.15
C ALA A 9 -26.34 -1.39 -8.85
N ILE A 10 -25.58 -0.46 -8.25
CA ILE A 10 -26.02 0.37 -7.13
C ILE A 10 -25.63 1.84 -7.41
N PRO A 11 -26.42 2.83 -6.96
CA PRO A 11 -26.08 4.24 -7.13
C PRO A 11 -24.86 4.63 -6.29
N ALA A 12 -24.08 5.58 -6.79
CA ALA A 12 -23.04 6.23 -6.01
C ALA A 12 -23.61 7.03 -4.83
N PRO A 13 -22.91 7.08 -3.69
CA PRO A 13 -23.33 7.95 -2.60
C PRO A 13 -23.39 9.40 -3.08
N ALA A 14 -24.34 10.17 -2.54
CA ALA A 14 -24.46 11.59 -2.85
C ALA A 14 -23.33 12.33 -2.12
N THR A 15 -22.28 12.70 -2.85
CA THR A 15 -21.07 13.28 -2.27
C THR A 15 -20.53 14.44 -3.11
N SER A 16 -19.77 15.34 -2.47
CA SER A 16 -19.06 16.43 -3.15
C SER A 16 -17.88 15.95 -4.03
N PHE A 17 -17.37 14.76 -3.76
CA PHE A 17 -16.32 14.08 -4.54
C PHE A 17 -16.91 13.01 -5.47
N SER A 18 -16.16 12.64 -6.51
CA SER A 18 -16.56 11.62 -7.48
C SER A 18 -16.52 10.19 -6.91
N SER A 19 -17.21 9.26 -7.58
CA SER A 19 -17.17 7.82 -7.25
C SER A 19 -15.75 7.23 -7.39
N VAL A 20 -14.92 7.79 -8.27
CA VAL A 20 -13.51 7.41 -8.43
C VAL A 20 -12.68 7.87 -7.23
N GLN A 21 -12.90 9.10 -6.74
CA GLN A 21 -12.26 9.59 -5.51
C GLN A 21 -12.69 8.76 -4.30
N TRP A 22 -13.98 8.43 -4.18
CA TRP A 22 -14.47 7.50 -3.16
C TRP A 22 -13.75 6.16 -3.24
N HIS A 23 -13.64 5.56 -4.44
CA HIS A 23 -12.94 4.29 -4.62
C HIS A 23 -11.46 4.35 -4.22
N ALA A 24 -10.73 5.39 -4.67
CA ALA A 24 -9.35 5.61 -4.30
C ALA A 24 -9.20 5.75 -2.78
N HIS A 25 -10.15 6.44 -2.14
CA HIS A 25 -10.21 6.57 -0.69
C HIS A 25 -10.44 5.25 0.04
N GLU A 26 -11.43 4.47 -0.37
CA GLU A 26 -11.66 3.14 0.20
C GLU A 26 -10.43 2.23 0.02
N MET A 27 -9.74 2.33 -1.11
CA MET A 27 -8.56 1.51 -1.39
C MET A 27 -7.36 1.88 -0.51
N PHE A 28 -6.99 3.16 -0.44
CA PHE A 28 -5.81 3.60 0.31
C PHE A 28 -6.08 3.81 1.80
N PHE A 29 -7.17 4.51 2.14
CA PHE A 29 -7.44 4.94 3.52
C PHE A 29 -8.43 4.04 4.24
N GLY A 30 -9.34 3.39 3.52
CA GLY A 30 -10.18 2.32 4.06
C GLY A 30 -9.37 1.04 4.31
N PHE A 31 -8.98 0.35 3.24
CA PHE A 31 -8.28 -0.92 3.32
C PHE A 31 -6.78 -0.75 3.62
N GLY A 32 -6.07 0.05 2.82
CA GLY A 32 -4.62 0.20 2.92
C GLY A 32 -4.15 0.62 4.31
N TRP A 33 -4.79 1.62 4.92
CA TRP A 33 -4.45 2.11 6.24
C TRP A 33 -4.92 1.24 7.40
N ALA A 34 -6.02 0.49 7.25
CA ALA A 34 -6.37 -0.53 8.25
C ALA A 34 -5.23 -1.54 8.41
N VAL A 35 -4.64 -1.96 7.28
CA VAL A 35 -3.54 -2.94 7.26
C VAL A 35 -2.21 -2.30 7.65
N LEU A 36 -1.81 -1.21 6.98
CA LEU A 36 -0.55 -0.52 7.23
C LEU A 36 -0.49 0.00 8.67
N GLY A 37 -1.57 0.59 9.15
CA GLY A 37 -1.71 1.06 10.52
C GLY A 37 -1.56 -0.06 11.55
N GLY A 38 -2.28 -1.16 11.37
CA GLY A 38 -2.18 -2.33 12.24
C GLY A 38 -0.77 -2.95 12.24
N PHE A 39 -0.15 -3.05 11.07
CA PHE A 39 1.25 -3.47 10.94
C PHE A 39 2.19 -2.54 11.71
N LEU A 40 2.11 -1.23 11.48
CA LEU A 40 3.00 -0.26 12.11
C LEU A 40 2.83 -0.20 13.62
N LEU A 41 1.61 -0.25 14.15
CA LEU A 41 1.38 -0.31 15.61
C LEU A 41 2.01 -1.56 16.24
N THR A 42 2.08 -2.66 15.48
CA THR A 42 2.68 -3.91 15.92
C THR A 42 4.20 -3.93 15.76
N SER A 43 4.73 -3.37 14.68
CA SER A 43 6.15 -3.39 14.37
C SER A 43 6.94 -2.33 15.12
N THR A 44 6.40 -1.11 15.25
CA THR A 44 7.08 0.01 15.92
C THR A 44 7.42 -0.32 17.37
N LYS A 45 6.52 -1.00 18.10
CA LYS A 45 6.79 -1.45 19.47
C LYS A 45 8.06 -2.31 19.57
N ASN A 46 8.33 -3.15 18.58
CA ASN A 46 9.51 -4.01 18.53
C ASN A 46 10.76 -3.20 18.16
N TRP A 47 10.61 -2.19 17.29
CA TRP A 47 11.72 -1.33 16.85
C TRP A 47 12.26 -0.48 18.00
N VAL A 48 11.37 0.10 18.81
CA VAL A 48 11.74 0.97 19.95
C VAL A 48 11.70 0.25 21.31
N LYS A 49 11.41 -1.06 21.33
CA LYS A 49 11.39 -1.95 22.51
C LYS A 49 10.43 -1.51 23.62
N VAL A 50 9.20 -1.14 23.24
CA VAL A 50 8.13 -0.78 24.18
C VAL A 50 6.94 -1.73 24.10
N ARG A 51 6.05 -1.67 25.09
CA ARG A 51 4.76 -2.38 25.03
C ARG A 51 3.88 -1.73 23.96
N GLY A 52 3.32 -2.56 23.07
CA GLY A 52 2.40 -2.07 22.03
C GLY A 52 1.01 -1.74 22.58
N TYR A 53 0.28 -0.92 21.81
CA TYR A 53 -1.12 -0.59 22.10
C TYR A 53 -2.02 -1.83 22.09
N HIS A 54 -2.99 -1.88 23.02
CA HIS A 54 -3.94 -2.97 23.16
C HIS A 54 -5.27 -2.49 23.77
N GLY A 55 -6.31 -3.33 23.73
CA GLY A 55 -7.58 -3.07 24.39
C GLY A 55 -8.30 -1.83 23.85
N ALA A 56 -8.72 -0.93 24.74
CA ALA A 56 -9.54 0.24 24.42
C ALA A 56 -8.96 1.13 23.31
N ALA A 57 -7.63 1.29 23.25
CA ALA A 57 -6.98 2.06 22.20
C ALA A 57 -7.25 1.48 20.80
N LEU A 58 -7.21 0.15 20.66
CA LEU A 58 -7.50 -0.52 19.39
C LEU A 58 -9.00 -0.53 19.08
N MET A 59 -9.85 -0.70 20.09
CA MET A 59 -11.32 -0.60 19.91
C MET A 59 -11.72 0.80 19.41
N PHE A 60 -11.11 1.85 19.96
CA PHE A 60 -11.31 3.23 19.50
C PHE A 60 -10.89 3.41 18.04
N LEU A 61 -9.71 2.90 17.64
CA LEU A 61 -9.28 2.98 16.24
C LEU A 61 -10.23 2.25 15.29
N VAL A 62 -10.76 1.09 15.68
CA VAL A 62 -11.76 0.36 14.89
C VAL A 62 -13.07 1.15 14.79
N ALA A 63 -13.54 1.73 15.90
CA ALA A 63 -14.74 2.57 15.90
C ALA A 63 -14.57 3.82 15.03
N ALA A 64 -13.42 4.49 15.12
CA ALA A 64 -13.08 5.64 14.28
C ALA A 64 -12.99 5.25 12.80
N TRP A 65 -12.44 4.07 12.48
CA TRP A 65 -12.38 3.55 11.11
C TRP A 65 -13.79 3.29 10.55
N LEU A 66 -14.67 2.64 11.33
CA LEU A 66 -16.07 2.41 10.96
C LEU A 66 -16.81 3.74 10.77
N PHE A 67 -16.60 4.68 11.68
CA PHE A 67 -17.20 6.01 11.62
C PHE A 67 -16.83 6.73 10.33
N GLU A 68 -15.56 6.62 9.91
CA GLU A 68 -15.09 7.15 8.63
C GLU A 68 -15.78 6.50 7.43
N ARG A 69 -15.98 5.17 7.42
CA ARG A 69 -16.69 4.48 6.31
C ARG A 69 -18.13 4.98 6.18
N ILE A 70 -18.80 5.18 7.31
CA ILE A 70 -20.15 5.75 7.35
C ILE A 70 -20.11 7.20 6.84
N GLY A 71 -19.16 8.02 7.30
CA GLY A 71 -19.02 9.40 6.85
C GLY A 71 -18.77 9.52 5.34
N MET A 72 -17.95 8.64 4.77
CA MET A 72 -17.71 8.60 3.33
C MET A 72 -18.95 8.22 2.50
N TRP A 73 -19.85 7.40 3.06
CA TRP A 73 -21.08 7.01 2.38
C TRP A 73 -22.19 8.06 2.51
N PHE A 74 -22.23 8.79 3.62
CA PHE A 74 -23.29 9.75 3.95
C PHE A 74 -22.86 11.22 3.90
N GLU A 75 -21.73 11.55 3.25
CA GLU A 75 -21.17 12.92 3.26
C GLU A 75 -22.20 14.00 2.86
N GLY A 76 -22.93 13.81 1.76
CA GLY A 76 -23.91 14.79 1.30
C GLY A 76 -25.13 14.96 2.22
N ALA A 77 -25.32 14.05 3.18
CA ALA A 77 -26.38 14.15 4.20
C ALA A 77 -25.88 14.69 5.54
N TRP A 78 -24.57 14.85 5.72
CA TRP A 78 -23.95 15.22 6.99
C TRP A 78 -23.55 16.69 7.02
N PRO A 79 -23.55 17.34 8.21
CA PRO A 79 -22.91 18.63 8.37
C PRO A 79 -21.41 18.54 8.03
N PRO A 80 -20.82 19.56 7.36
CA PRO A 80 -19.40 19.53 6.97
C PRO A 80 -18.44 19.25 8.13
N PHE A 81 -18.74 19.76 9.32
CA PHE A 81 -17.94 19.53 10.53
C PHE A 81 -17.92 18.06 10.97
N LEU A 82 -19.07 17.37 10.89
CA LEU A 82 -19.16 15.96 11.25
C LEU A 82 -18.38 15.09 10.27
N PHE A 83 -18.49 15.40 8.97
CA PHE A 83 -17.69 14.75 7.93
C PHE A 83 -16.18 14.97 8.15
N LEU A 84 -15.75 16.19 8.47
CA LEU A 84 -14.35 16.52 8.73
C LEU A 84 -13.76 15.68 9.88
N ILE A 85 -14.49 15.59 11.01
CA ILE A 85 -14.07 14.77 12.15
C ILE A 85 -14.01 13.31 11.74
N SER A 86 -15.09 12.78 11.15
CA SER A 86 -15.18 11.41 10.69
C SER A 86 -14.01 11.01 9.80
N ASN A 87 -13.69 11.87 8.84
CA ASN A 87 -12.65 11.64 7.87
C ASN A 87 -11.22 11.83 8.40
N ASN A 88 -11.01 12.38 9.60
CA ASN A 88 -9.65 12.59 10.12
C ASN A 88 -9.39 11.88 11.45
N LEU A 89 -10.43 11.41 12.14
CA LEU A 89 -10.29 10.83 13.48
C LEU A 89 -9.44 9.55 13.47
N PHE A 90 -9.72 8.61 12.57
CA PHE A 90 -8.98 7.35 12.48
C PHE A 90 -7.50 7.57 12.13
N LEU A 91 -7.26 8.18 10.95
CA LEU A 91 -5.92 8.41 10.44
C LEU A 91 -5.11 9.35 11.35
N GLY A 92 -5.73 10.42 11.85
CA GLY A 92 -5.09 11.38 12.73
C GLY A 92 -4.66 10.73 14.06
N SER A 93 -5.53 9.91 14.64
CA SER A 93 -5.22 9.22 15.90
C SER A 93 -4.10 8.20 15.74
N ILE A 94 -4.15 7.37 14.70
CA ILE A 94 -3.12 6.34 14.50
C ILE A 94 -1.76 6.97 14.14
N VAL A 95 -1.75 8.02 13.33
CA VAL A 95 -0.52 8.79 13.03
C VAL A 95 0.04 9.41 14.31
N ALA A 96 -0.80 10.04 15.14
CA ALA A 96 -0.37 10.62 16.40
C ALA A 96 0.23 9.56 17.35
N MET A 97 -0.41 8.39 17.48
CA MET A 97 0.08 7.28 18.30
C MET A 97 1.43 6.74 17.81
N LEU A 98 1.60 6.59 16.50
CA LEU A 98 2.86 6.13 15.89
C LEU A 98 3.98 7.16 16.07
N LEU A 99 3.71 8.43 15.78
CA LEU A 99 4.67 9.52 15.98
C LEU A 99 5.07 9.66 17.45
N TRP A 100 4.10 9.63 18.36
CA TRP A 100 4.36 9.65 19.80
C TRP A 100 5.32 8.53 20.21
N THR A 101 5.04 7.30 19.76
CA THR A 101 5.86 6.12 20.07
C THR A 101 7.29 6.26 19.55
N LEU A 102 7.44 6.68 18.29
CA LEU A 102 8.75 6.82 17.64
C LEU A 102 9.58 7.98 18.19
N ILE A 103 8.95 9.13 18.46
CA ILE A 103 9.65 10.32 18.97
C ILE A 103 10.06 10.11 20.42
N ARG A 104 9.14 9.65 21.28
CA ARG A 104 9.40 9.49 22.71
C ARG A 104 10.48 8.46 23.00
N ASN A 105 10.58 7.43 22.17
CA ASN A 105 11.50 6.30 22.37
C ASN A 105 12.59 6.25 21.28
N ARG A 106 12.95 7.41 20.72
CA ARG A 106 13.92 7.49 19.63
C ARG A 106 15.31 6.97 20.02
N SER A 107 15.70 7.12 21.28
CA SER A 107 17.01 6.66 21.80
C SER A 107 17.14 5.13 21.83
N SER A 108 16.04 4.39 21.90
CA SER A 108 16.02 2.92 21.90
C SER A 108 15.71 2.31 20.53
N ASP A 109 15.61 3.14 19.48
CA ASP A 109 15.21 2.72 18.15
C ASP A 109 16.32 1.93 17.44
N PHE A 110 16.01 0.68 17.09
CA PHE A 110 16.91 -0.18 16.33
C PHE A 110 17.08 0.25 14.87
N TYR A 111 16.12 1.00 14.31
CA TYR A 111 16.12 1.42 12.91
C TYR A 111 16.36 2.93 12.78
N PRO A 112 17.62 3.36 12.53
CA PRO A 112 17.94 4.79 12.47
C PRO A 112 17.22 5.50 11.32
N ASP A 113 16.78 4.78 10.28
CA ASP A 113 16.03 5.29 9.15
C ASP A 113 14.51 5.49 9.41
N ASN A 114 14.01 5.23 10.62
CA ASN A 114 12.62 5.53 10.98
C ASN A 114 12.26 7.03 10.90
N TYR A 115 13.23 7.94 10.72
CA TYR A 115 12.94 9.34 10.41
C TYR A 115 12.10 9.51 9.14
N PHE A 116 12.19 8.57 8.20
CA PHE A 116 11.32 8.60 7.04
C PHE A 116 9.84 8.40 7.42
N PHE A 117 9.54 7.57 8.43
CA PHE A 117 8.19 7.45 8.98
C PHE A 117 7.74 8.74 9.67
N LEU A 118 8.64 9.41 10.39
CA LEU A 118 8.33 10.70 11.03
C LEU A 118 7.88 11.76 10.01
N LEU A 119 8.48 11.74 8.81
CA LEU A 119 8.12 12.65 7.72
C LEU A 119 6.86 12.20 6.97
N MET A 120 6.77 10.93 6.59
CA MET A 120 5.69 10.46 5.70
C MET A 120 4.33 10.32 6.40
N LEU A 121 4.30 10.01 7.70
CA LEU A 121 3.05 9.71 8.41
C LEU A 121 2.10 10.94 8.43
N PRO A 122 2.56 12.17 8.74
CA PRO A 122 1.74 13.37 8.57
C PRO A 122 1.29 13.61 7.12
N LEU A 123 2.13 13.29 6.13
CA LEU A 123 1.81 13.53 4.71
C LEU A 123 0.63 12.69 4.23
N PHE A 124 0.31 11.57 4.86
CA PHE A 124 -0.91 10.83 4.54
C PHE A 124 -2.19 11.59 4.87
N LEU A 125 -2.21 12.40 5.93
CA LEU A 125 -3.35 13.28 6.22
C LEU A 125 -3.52 14.34 5.13
N VAL A 126 -2.41 14.90 4.64
CA VAL A 126 -2.41 15.86 3.53
C VAL A 126 -2.92 15.18 2.25
N ALA A 127 -2.32 14.06 1.87
CA ALA A 127 -2.71 13.30 0.68
C ALA A 127 -4.20 12.94 0.69
N LYS A 128 -4.72 12.50 1.83
CA LYS A 128 -6.13 12.16 2.03
C LYS A 128 -7.07 13.33 1.76
N ASN A 129 -6.82 14.47 2.40
CA ASN A 129 -7.69 15.63 2.28
C ASN A 129 -7.59 16.26 0.89
N LEU A 130 -6.40 16.29 0.27
CA LEU A 130 -6.24 16.71 -1.12
C LEU A 130 -7.00 15.80 -2.09
N MET A 131 -6.99 14.49 -1.86
CA MET A 131 -7.64 13.51 -2.74
C MET A 131 -9.17 13.69 -2.77
N LEU A 132 -9.77 14.14 -1.67
CA LEU A 132 -11.20 14.43 -1.59
C LEU A 132 -11.56 15.87 -2.01
N SER A 133 -10.57 16.73 -2.20
CA SER A 133 -10.77 18.07 -2.76
C SER A 133 -11.15 17.99 -4.24
N ALA A 134 -12.04 18.89 -4.70
CA ALA A 134 -12.37 19.02 -6.11
C ALA A 134 -11.19 19.50 -6.95
N GLU A 135 -10.36 20.41 -6.42
CA GLU A 135 -9.25 21.04 -7.15
C GLU A 135 -7.97 20.20 -7.13
N TYR A 136 -7.68 19.57 -5.98
CA TYR A 136 -6.40 18.90 -5.75
C TYR A 136 -6.49 17.37 -5.72
N ALA A 137 -7.61 16.80 -6.19
CA ALA A 137 -7.82 15.35 -6.23
C ALA A 137 -6.62 14.63 -6.83
N LEU A 138 -6.07 15.18 -7.93
CA LEU A 138 -4.95 14.59 -8.66
C LEU A 138 -3.67 14.50 -7.83
N VAL A 139 -3.37 15.56 -7.09
CA VAL A 139 -2.21 15.62 -6.21
C VAL A 139 -2.37 14.65 -5.06
N GLY A 140 -3.56 14.61 -4.45
CA GLY A 140 -3.83 13.75 -3.30
C GLY A 140 -3.68 12.25 -3.60
N TRP A 141 -4.20 11.78 -4.73
CA TRP A 141 -4.05 10.35 -5.08
C TRP A 141 -2.62 10.00 -5.45
N SER A 142 -1.90 10.87 -6.17
CA SER A 142 -0.49 10.67 -6.52
C SER A 142 0.38 10.60 -5.26
N MET A 143 0.16 11.53 -4.30
CA MET A 143 0.81 11.49 -3.00
C MET A 143 0.50 10.21 -2.22
N ALA A 144 -0.77 9.78 -2.19
CA ALA A 144 -1.16 8.54 -1.50
C ALA A 144 -0.43 7.32 -2.08
N LEU A 145 -0.39 7.19 -3.42
CA LEU A 145 0.36 6.14 -4.10
C LEU A 145 1.85 6.19 -3.74
N GLY A 146 2.49 7.35 -3.82
CA GLY A 146 3.90 7.55 -3.48
C GLY A 146 4.21 7.20 -2.02
N LEU A 147 3.34 7.57 -1.09
CA LEU A 147 3.50 7.27 0.34
C LEU A 147 3.35 5.77 0.65
N PHE A 148 2.36 5.09 0.03
CA PHE A 148 2.25 3.64 0.15
C PHE A 148 3.43 2.93 -0.53
N ARG A 149 3.87 3.37 -1.70
CA ARG A 149 5.07 2.86 -2.38
C ARG A 149 6.27 2.95 -1.48
N MET A 150 6.53 4.12 -0.89
CA MET A 150 7.57 4.30 0.10
C MET A 150 7.41 3.29 1.25
N ALA A 151 6.24 3.20 1.87
CA ALA A 151 6.01 2.32 3.03
C ALA A 151 6.41 0.88 2.69
N PHE A 152 5.99 0.41 1.52
CA PHE A 152 6.33 -0.91 1.01
C PHE A 152 7.81 -1.07 0.72
N LEU A 153 8.52 -0.07 0.19
CA LEU A 153 9.96 -0.13 -0.03
C LEU A 153 10.72 -0.39 1.29
N VAL A 154 10.36 0.32 2.36
CA VAL A 154 10.96 0.13 3.69
C VAL A 154 10.56 -1.21 4.29
N MET A 155 9.28 -1.57 4.19
CA MET A 155 8.76 -2.80 4.79
C MET A 155 9.30 -4.05 4.11
N LEU A 156 9.37 -4.07 2.77
CA LEU A 156 9.90 -5.20 2.00
C LEU A 156 11.36 -5.46 2.33
N GLU A 157 12.18 -4.41 2.42
CA GLU A 157 13.60 -4.52 2.82
C GLU A 157 13.75 -5.23 4.18
N ARG A 158 13.04 -4.74 5.20
CA ARG A 158 13.13 -5.30 6.56
C ARG A 158 12.58 -6.72 6.63
N THR A 159 11.48 -6.97 5.95
CA THR A 159 10.73 -8.23 6.04
C THR A 159 11.39 -9.34 5.23
N LEU A 160 11.80 -9.07 3.99
CA LEU A 160 12.47 -10.06 3.14
C LEU A 160 13.82 -10.48 3.74
N ALA A 161 14.61 -9.55 4.28
CA ALA A 161 15.87 -9.88 4.92
C ALA A 161 15.68 -10.87 6.10
N GLN A 162 14.66 -10.63 6.93
CA GLN A 162 14.32 -11.52 8.04
C GLN A 162 13.80 -12.88 7.55
N PHE A 163 12.97 -12.92 6.52
CA PHE A 163 12.41 -14.18 6.00
C PHE A 163 13.47 -15.04 5.31
N MET A 164 14.34 -14.43 4.50
CA MET A 164 15.42 -15.16 3.85
C MET A 164 16.40 -15.74 4.86
N LYS A 165 16.72 -14.98 5.92
CA LYS A 165 17.53 -15.49 7.04
C LYS A 165 16.80 -16.59 7.82
N GLY A 166 15.53 -16.41 8.14
CA GLY A 166 14.77 -17.34 8.97
C GLY A 166 14.40 -18.66 8.29
N VAL A 167 14.17 -18.66 6.97
CA VAL A 167 13.69 -19.84 6.22
C VAL A 167 14.80 -20.52 5.44
N PHE A 168 15.70 -19.76 4.82
CA PHE A 168 16.77 -20.31 3.99
C PHE A 168 18.16 -20.21 4.62
N ASN A 169 18.28 -19.60 5.81
CA ASN A 169 19.57 -19.29 6.45
C ASN A 169 20.52 -18.50 5.53
N VAL A 170 19.96 -17.64 4.68
CA VAL A 170 20.70 -16.79 3.73
C VAL A 170 20.53 -15.33 4.10
N THR A 171 21.65 -14.61 4.18
CA THR A 171 21.66 -13.15 4.29
C THR A 171 21.68 -12.55 2.89
N ILE A 172 20.64 -11.79 2.55
CA ILE A 172 20.59 -11.01 1.30
C ILE A 172 21.36 -9.69 1.45
N LEU A 173 21.76 -9.09 0.32
CA LEU A 173 22.52 -7.84 0.32
C LEU A 173 21.81 -6.73 1.12
N GLN A 174 22.54 -6.15 2.06
CA GLN A 174 22.21 -4.93 2.79
C GLN A 174 23.29 -3.90 2.49
N ASN A 175 22.97 -2.88 1.71
CA ASN A 175 23.91 -1.84 1.30
C ASN A 175 23.34 -0.49 1.72
N PRO A 176 23.85 0.13 2.79
CA PRO A 176 23.28 1.37 3.33
C PRO A 176 23.16 2.51 2.32
N ALA A 177 24.12 2.64 1.39
CA ALA A 177 24.08 3.68 0.37
C ALA A 177 22.97 3.41 -0.66
N LEU A 178 22.86 2.17 -1.13
CA LEU A 178 21.78 1.77 -2.06
C LEU A 178 20.41 1.88 -1.41
N ASP A 179 20.25 1.38 -0.19
CA ASP A 179 18.98 1.38 0.55
C ASP A 179 18.54 2.81 0.88
N LYS A 180 19.47 3.70 1.26
CA LYS A 180 19.20 5.13 1.46
C LYS A 180 18.79 5.80 0.16
N SER A 181 19.48 5.55 -0.96
CA SER A 181 19.13 6.10 -2.27
C SER A 181 17.72 5.68 -2.71
N ILE A 182 17.38 4.40 -2.57
CA ILE A 182 16.04 3.87 -2.89
C ILE A 182 14.96 4.59 -2.06
N LYS A 183 15.18 4.75 -0.75
CA LYS A 183 14.22 5.43 0.14
C LYS A 183 14.09 6.93 -0.16
N LEU A 184 15.20 7.60 -0.48
CA LEU A 184 15.19 9.02 -0.86
C LEU A 184 14.44 9.24 -2.18
N LEU A 185 14.72 8.44 -3.21
CA LEU A 185 13.98 8.52 -4.48
C LEU A 185 12.49 8.19 -4.28
N GLY A 186 12.18 7.17 -3.48
CA GLY A 186 10.79 6.85 -3.13
C GLY A 186 10.06 7.98 -2.39
N LEU A 187 10.77 8.70 -1.50
CA LEU A 187 10.24 9.88 -0.83
C LEU A 187 10.06 11.07 -1.79
N LEU A 188 10.99 11.31 -2.71
CA LEU A 188 10.87 12.37 -3.72
C LEU A 188 9.64 12.15 -4.61
N LEU A 189 9.39 10.91 -5.02
CA LEU A 189 8.22 10.55 -5.81
C LEU A 189 6.89 10.55 -5.02
N VAL A 190 6.88 10.96 -3.74
CA VAL A 190 5.62 11.37 -3.08
C VAL A 190 5.08 12.63 -3.73
N PHE A 191 5.95 13.50 -4.24
CA PHE A 191 5.60 14.78 -4.86
C PHE A 191 5.64 14.71 -6.40
N GLU A 192 5.45 13.52 -6.97
CA GLU A 192 5.56 13.25 -8.41
C GLU A 192 4.67 14.14 -9.26
N SER A 193 3.41 14.35 -8.86
CA SER A 193 2.48 15.21 -9.60
C SER A 193 2.82 16.70 -9.54
N LEU A 194 3.76 17.12 -8.68
CA LEU A 194 4.15 18.52 -8.48
C LEU A 194 5.47 18.88 -9.17
N MET A 195 6.14 17.90 -9.78
CA MET A 195 7.41 18.11 -10.47
C MET A 195 7.24 18.04 -12.00
N PRO A 196 8.18 18.60 -12.78
CA PRO A 196 8.17 18.46 -14.23
C PRO A 196 8.15 16.99 -14.65
N ALA A 197 7.34 16.66 -15.65
CA ALA A 197 7.11 15.28 -16.12
C ALA A 197 8.41 14.51 -16.42
N GLN A 198 9.39 15.16 -17.06
CA GLN A 198 10.67 14.54 -17.41
C GLN A 198 11.51 14.23 -16.16
N LEU A 199 11.43 15.08 -15.13
CA LEU A 199 12.12 14.86 -13.87
C LEU A 199 11.48 13.71 -13.09
N ALA A 200 10.15 13.67 -13.00
CA ALA A 200 9.40 12.56 -12.42
C ALA A 200 9.76 11.23 -13.10
N GLY A 201 9.67 11.18 -14.43
CA GLY A 201 10.02 10.00 -15.21
C GLY A 201 11.47 9.55 -14.99
N GLY A 202 12.42 10.48 -14.98
CA GLY A 202 13.83 10.17 -14.72
C GLY A 202 14.07 9.57 -13.33
N ILE A 203 13.43 10.12 -12.29
CA ILE A 203 13.51 9.60 -10.92
C ILE A 203 12.84 8.22 -10.84
N ALA A 204 11.68 8.03 -11.48
CA ALA A 204 10.98 6.75 -11.53
C ALA A 204 11.81 5.65 -12.20
N LEU A 205 12.43 5.95 -13.35
CA LEU A 205 13.34 5.03 -14.03
C LEU A 205 14.54 4.69 -13.16
N LEU A 206 15.21 5.69 -12.58
CA LEU A 206 16.37 5.46 -11.72
C LEU A 206 16.00 4.56 -10.54
N LEU A 207 14.87 4.83 -9.88
CA LEU A 207 14.38 3.99 -8.79
C LEU A 207 14.09 2.56 -9.27
N ALA A 208 13.42 2.37 -10.41
CA ALA A 208 13.18 1.06 -10.99
C ALA A 208 14.48 0.28 -11.27
N LEU A 209 15.49 0.94 -11.83
CA LEU A 209 16.80 0.33 -12.12
C LEU A 209 17.54 -0.06 -10.84
N LEU A 210 17.52 0.78 -9.80
CA LEU A 210 18.11 0.44 -8.50
C LEU A 210 17.38 -0.74 -7.83
N LEU A 211 16.06 -0.79 -7.94
CA LEU A 211 15.27 -1.91 -7.44
C LEU A 211 15.59 -3.20 -8.19
N ALA A 212 15.65 -3.17 -9.52
CA ALA A 212 16.01 -4.31 -10.35
C ALA A 212 17.43 -4.80 -10.07
N GLY A 213 18.40 -3.88 -9.96
CA GLY A 213 19.79 -4.20 -9.61
C GLY A 213 19.90 -4.85 -8.22
N ARG A 214 19.20 -4.30 -7.22
CA ARG A 214 19.16 -4.89 -5.86
C ARG A 214 18.56 -6.29 -5.86
N LEU A 215 17.53 -6.53 -6.66
CA LEU A 215 16.81 -7.80 -6.73
C LEU A 215 17.73 -8.98 -7.10
N VAL A 216 18.72 -8.76 -7.97
CA VAL A 216 19.71 -9.77 -8.36
C VAL A 216 20.44 -10.34 -7.13
N PHE A 217 20.74 -9.50 -6.15
CA PHE A 217 21.42 -9.88 -4.92
C PHE A 217 20.48 -10.38 -3.82
N TRP A 218 19.17 -10.30 -4.05
CA TRP A 218 18.15 -10.78 -3.11
C TRP A 218 17.73 -12.22 -3.37
N LYS A 219 18.47 -12.97 -4.19
CA LYS A 219 18.28 -14.43 -4.39
C LYS A 219 16.82 -14.82 -4.74
N PRO A 220 16.17 -14.19 -5.73
CA PRO A 220 14.79 -14.50 -6.12
C PRO A 220 14.57 -15.98 -6.43
N GLN A 221 15.58 -16.66 -6.97
CA GLN A 221 15.56 -18.10 -7.25
C GLN A 221 15.29 -18.97 -6.02
N LEU A 222 15.69 -18.54 -4.83
CA LEU A 222 15.39 -19.23 -3.57
C LEU A 222 14.03 -18.79 -3.04
N GLY A 223 13.78 -17.48 -2.98
CA GLY A 223 12.54 -16.93 -2.46
C GLY A 223 11.29 -17.43 -3.18
N MET A 224 11.37 -17.61 -4.50
CA MET A 224 10.28 -18.11 -5.34
C MET A 224 9.98 -19.61 -5.17
N GLN A 225 10.83 -20.39 -4.50
CA GLN A 225 10.56 -21.81 -4.22
C GLN A 225 9.41 -22.01 -3.22
N ARG A 226 9.06 -20.94 -2.50
CA ARG A 226 8.04 -20.96 -1.45
C ARG A 226 7.03 -19.87 -1.70
N LEU A 227 5.77 -20.23 -1.93
CA LEU A 227 4.71 -19.27 -2.23
C LEU A 227 4.58 -18.16 -1.18
N ASP A 228 4.76 -18.50 0.11
CA ASP A 228 4.66 -17.56 1.23
C ASP A 228 5.76 -16.50 1.28
N ILE A 229 6.86 -16.71 0.53
CA ILE A 229 7.96 -15.75 0.38
C ILE A 229 7.97 -15.18 -1.05
N GLY A 230 7.73 -16.00 -2.07
CA GLY A 230 7.68 -15.61 -3.47
C GLY A 230 6.71 -14.47 -3.74
N ILE A 231 5.59 -14.39 -3.03
CA ILE A 231 4.65 -13.27 -3.10
C ILE A 231 5.28 -11.92 -2.73
N MET A 232 6.23 -11.91 -1.80
CA MET A 232 6.98 -10.70 -1.46
C MET A 232 7.85 -10.24 -2.64
N TYR A 233 8.42 -11.19 -3.39
CA TYR A 233 9.16 -10.90 -4.62
C TYR A 233 8.23 -10.46 -5.75
N LEU A 234 7.03 -11.05 -5.87
CA LEU A 234 6.03 -10.59 -6.83
C LEU A 234 5.58 -9.16 -6.53
N GLY A 235 5.35 -8.83 -5.25
CA GLY A 235 5.05 -7.45 -4.84
C GLY A 235 6.21 -6.48 -5.11
N TYR A 236 7.45 -6.90 -4.88
CA TYR A 236 8.63 -6.13 -5.23
C TYR A 236 8.74 -5.88 -6.74
N LEU A 237 8.50 -6.92 -7.54
CA LEU A 237 8.49 -6.82 -9.00
C LEU A 237 7.35 -5.93 -9.49
N ALA A 238 6.19 -5.97 -8.84
CA ALA A 238 5.06 -5.10 -9.16
C ALA A 238 5.37 -3.62 -8.91
N ILE A 239 6.11 -3.27 -7.84
CA ILE A 239 6.59 -1.90 -7.61
C ILE A 239 7.56 -1.48 -8.72
N THR A 240 8.52 -2.36 -9.04
CA THR A 240 9.48 -2.11 -10.12
C THR A 240 8.76 -1.90 -11.45
N ALA A 241 7.79 -2.76 -11.77
CA ALA A 241 7.01 -2.68 -13.01
C ALA A 241 6.12 -1.43 -13.03
N GLN A 242 5.51 -1.05 -11.91
CA GLN A 242 4.73 0.18 -11.81
C GLN A 242 5.56 1.42 -12.14
N LEU A 243 6.77 1.54 -11.57
CA LEU A 243 7.69 2.65 -11.87
C LEU A 243 8.12 2.68 -13.35
N LEU A 244 8.34 1.51 -13.96
CA LEU A 244 8.67 1.42 -15.38
C LEU A 244 7.49 1.83 -16.27
N VAL A 245 6.26 1.43 -15.92
CA VAL A 245 5.06 1.83 -16.67
C VAL A 245 4.81 3.33 -16.54
N GLU A 246 5.02 3.92 -15.35
CA GLU A 246 4.96 5.38 -15.16
C GLU A 246 5.99 6.10 -16.05
N PHE A 247 7.24 5.65 -16.01
CA PHE A 247 8.29 6.19 -16.88
C PHE A 247 7.93 6.10 -18.37
N LEU A 248 7.45 4.93 -18.83
CA LEU A 248 7.05 4.74 -20.23
C LEU A 248 5.90 5.67 -20.61
N GLY A 249 4.97 5.98 -19.69
CA GLY A 249 3.90 6.95 -19.93
C GLY A 249 4.39 8.37 -20.20
N TYR A 250 5.61 8.73 -19.80
CA TYR A 250 6.22 10.03 -20.10
C TYR A 250 6.94 10.08 -21.45
N ILE A 251 7.30 8.94 -22.03
CA ILE A 251 8.10 8.86 -23.26
C ILE A 251 7.28 8.37 -24.44
N VAL A 252 6.34 7.46 -24.18
CA VAL A 252 5.52 6.81 -25.20
C VAL A 252 4.05 7.04 -24.85
N HIS A 253 3.28 7.47 -25.84
CA HIS A 253 1.82 7.56 -25.72
C HIS A 253 1.21 6.16 -25.81
N ILE A 254 1.23 5.42 -24.71
CA ILE A 254 0.56 4.13 -24.58
C ILE A 254 -0.82 4.37 -23.96
N GLU A 255 -1.88 4.07 -24.72
CA GLU A 255 -3.25 4.09 -24.21
C GLU A 255 -3.54 2.82 -23.41
N TRP A 256 -3.29 2.88 -22.11
CA TRP A 256 -3.62 1.78 -21.19
C TRP A 256 -5.13 1.70 -20.95
N ILE A 257 -5.66 0.48 -20.97
CA ILE A 257 -7.06 0.24 -20.62
C ILE A 257 -7.22 0.29 -19.11
N GLY A 258 -7.78 1.40 -18.63
CA GLY A 258 -7.99 1.69 -17.22
C GLY A 258 -6.73 2.22 -16.52
N SER A 259 -6.81 2.32 -15.18
CA SER A 259 -5.73 2.89 -14.37
C SER A 259 -4.63 1.85 -14.07
N VAL A 260 -3.91 1.41 -15.11
CA VAL A 260 -2.89 0.33 -15.02
C VAL A 260 -1.79 0.63 -14.00
N PRO A 261 -1.10 1.78 -14.00
CA PRO A 261 0.04 2.00 -13.09
C PRO A 261 -0.35 1.85 -11.62
N ILE A 262 -1.44 2.49 -11.21
CA ILE A 262 -1.92 2.45 -9.83
C ILE A 262 -2.39 1.05 -9.44
N HIS A 263 -3.06 0.30 -10.31
CA HIS A 263 -3.50 -1.05 -9.97
C HIS A 263 -2.36 -2.07 -10.04
N LEU A 264 -1.30 -1.81 -10.82
CA LEU A 264 -0.09 -2.62 -10.80
C LEU A 264 0.54 -2.57 -9.41
N PHE A 265 0.56 -1.40 -8.77
CA PHE A 265 0.94 -1.27 -7.35
C PHE A 265 -0.14 -1.83 -6.40
N ALA A 266 -1.40 -1.38 -6.51
CA ALA A 266 -2.44 -1.69 -5.54
C ALA A 266 -2.86 -3.17 -5.55
N PHE A 267 -2.91 -3.84 -6.70
CA PHE A 267 -3.11 -5.29 -6.74
C PHE A 267 -1.79 -6.06 -6.62
N GLY A 268 -0.73 -5.63 -7.32
CA GLY A 268 0.52 -6.39 -7.38
C GLY A 268 1.34 -6.33 -6.09
N ALA A 269 1.50 -5.14 -5.49
CA ALA A 269 2.19 -4.98 -4.22
C ALA A 269 1.23 -5.18 -3.05
N MET A 270 0.21 -4.32 -2.91
CA MET A 270 -0.70 -4.40 -1.76
C MET A 270 -1.56 -5.68 -1.83
N GLY A 271 -2.24 -5.94 -2.94
CA GLY A 271 -3.15 -7.07 -3.10
C GLY A 271 -2.49 -8.45 -2.95
N LEU A 272 -1.26 -8.64 -3.43
CA LEU A 272 -0.57 -9.92 -3.24
C LEU A 272 0.05 -10.04 -1.84
N VAL A 273 0.77 -9.02 -1.38
CA VAL A 273 1.56 -9.10 -0.13
C VAL A 273 0.68 -9.09 1.11
N ILE A 274 -0.37 -8.27 1.15
CA ILE A 274 -1.19 -8.08 2.35
C ILE A 274 -1.85 -9.39 2.81
N PRO A 275 -2.53 -10.17 1.96
CA PRO A 275 -3.13 -11.44 2.38
C PRO A 275 -2.10 -12.42 2.97
N ALA A 276 -0.92 -12.52 2.37
CA ALA A 276 0.17 -13.35 2.90
C ALA A 276 0.63 -12.85 4.29
N MET A 277 0.73 -11.53 4.47
CA MET A 277 1.09 -10.95 5.75
C MET A 277 0.00 -11.13 6.80
N ILE A 278 -1.29 -11.05 6.45
CA ILE A 278 -2.41 -11.33 7.37
C ILE A 278 -2.30 -12.76 7.91
N VAL A 279 -2.17 -13.76 7.04
CA VAL A 279 -2.02 -15.18 7.45
C VAL A 279 -0.83 -15.34 8.42
N ARG A 280 0.32 -14.77 8.05
CA ARG A 280 1.55 -14.87 8.82
C ARG A 280 1.43 -14.21 10.21
N ILE A 281 0.93 -12.99 10.24
CA ILE A 281 0.77 -12.18 11.46
C ILE A 281 -0.28 -12.81 12.38
N SER A 282 -1.42 -13.24 11.84
CA SER A 282 -2.46 -13.91 12.61
C SER A 282 -1.98 -15.21 13.23
N LYS A 283 -1.26 -16.06 12.47
CA LYS A 283 -0.65 -17.29 13.02
C LYS A 283 0.39 -16.97 14.10
N GLY A 284 1.28 -16.00 13.84
CA GLY A 284 2.29 -15.55 14.80
C GLY A 284 1.70 -15.04 16.13
N HIS A 285 0.67 -14.20 16.08
CA HIS A 285 0.04 -13.66 17.30
C HIS A 285 -0.84 -14.65 18.06
N THR A 286 -1.28 -15.73 17.40
CA THR A 286 -2.03 -16.81 18.05
C THR A 286 -1.12 -17.96 18.51
N GLY A 287 0.20 -17.79 18.44
CA GLY A 287 1.17 -18.82 18.83
C GLY A 287 1.20 -20.04 17.91
N ARG A 288 0.49 -20.00 16.77
CA ARG A 288 0.48 -21.09 15.79
C ARG A 288 1.76 -21.05 14.95
N LYS A 289 2.22 -22.23 14.52
CA LYS A 289 3.35 -22.32 13.59
C LYS A 289 3.05 -21.54 12.32
N VAL A 290 3.97 -20.67 11.93
CA VAL A 290 3.89 -19.87 10.70
C VAL A 290 4.20 -20.78 9.50
N ALA A 291 3.21 -21.58 9.12
CA ALA A 291 3.23 -22.42 7.94
C ALA A 291 1.93 -22.23 7.17
N PHE A 292 2.03 -22.15 5.84
CA PHE A 292 0.90 -21.96 4.95
C PHE A 292 0.33 -23.33 4.55
N ASP A 293 -0.91 -23.57 4.92
CA ASP A 293 -1.64 -24.78 4.54
C ASP A 293 -2.26 -24.64 3.13
N ALA A 294 -3.05 -25.62 2.71
CA ALA A 294 -3.65 -25.62 1.37
C ALA A 294 -4.63 -24.46 1.17
N LEU A 295 -5.40 -24.08 2.20
CA LEU A 295 -6.38 -23.01 2.10
C LEU A 295 -5.71 -21.65 2.08
N ASP A 296 -4.67 -21.45 2.90
CA ASP A 296 -3.88 -20.22 2.83
C ASP A 296 -3.28 -20.04 1.43
N LYS A 297 -2.69 -21.10 0.87
CA LYS A 297 -2.10 -21.06 -0.48
C LYS A 297 -3.17 -20.83 -1.55
N LEU A 298 -4.34 -21.43 -1.42
CA LEU A 298 -5.46 -21.22 -2.34
C LEU A 298 -5.88 -19.75 -2.36
N ALA A 299 -6.03 -19.12 -1.19
CA ALA A 299 -6.33 -17.69 -1.11
C ALA A 299 -5.29 -16.85 -1.86
N LEU A 300 -4.01 -17.18 -1.70
CA LEU A 300 -2.94 -16.50 -2.43
C LEU A 300 -2.98 -16.71 -3.95
N TRP A 301 -3.33 -17.91 -4.41
CA TRP A 301 -3.53 -18.19 -5.84
C TRP A 301 -4.73 -17.42 -6.42
N ILE A 302 -5.83 -17.34 -5.68
CA ILE A 302 -7.00 -16.53 -6.06
C ILE A 302 -6.61 -15.06 -6.19
N MET A 303 -5.79 -14.53 -5.29
CA MET A 303 -5.33 -13.14 -5.36
C MET A 303 -4.37 -12.89 -6.54
N MET A 304 -3.54 -13.86 -6.90
CA MET A 304 -2.74 -13.78 -8.13
C MET A 304 -3.61 -13.83 -9.39
N LEU A 305 -4.67 -14.64 -9.39
CA LEU A 305 -5.67 -14.61 -10.46
C LEU A 305 -6.38 -13.25 -10.52
N ALA A 306 -6.75 -12.66 -9.37
CA ALA A 306 -7.33 -11.33 -9.29
C ALA A 306 -6.41 -10.27 -9.93
N PHE A 307 -5.11 -10.34 -9.66
CA PHE A 307 -4.10 -9.47 -10.28
C PHE A 307 -4.09 -9.60 -11.82
N VAL A 308 -4.05 -10.84 -12.35
CA VAL A 308 -4.07 -11.08 -13.80
C VAL A 308 -5.37 -10.58 -14.43
N LEU A 309 -6.52 -10.85 -13.81
CA LEU A 309 -7.83 -10.38 -14.27
C LEU A 309 -7.96 -8.86 -14.22
N ARG A 310 -7.31 -8.20 -13.25
CA ARG A 310 -7.39 -6.75 -13.10
C ARG A 310 -6.47 -6.00 -14.06
N ILE A 311 -5.29 -6.55 -14.33
CA ILE A 311 -4.20 -5.86 -15.05
C ILE A 311 -4.04 -6.37 -16.46
N VAL A 312 -3.89 -7.68 -16.64
CA VAL A 312 -3.45 -8.28 -17.91
C VAL A 312 -4.63 -8.52 -18.84
N ALA A 313 -5.70 -9.17 -18.35
CA ALA A 313 -6.86 -9.51 -19.17
C ALA A 313 -7.52 -8.30 -19.88
N PRO A 314 -7.66 -7.13 -19.23
CA PRO A 314 -8.21 -5.93 -19.87
C PRO A 314 -7.37 -5.38 -21.02
N GLN A 315 -6.05 -5.61 -21.03
CA GLN A 315 -5.20 -5.16 -22.14
C GLN A 315 -5.31 -6.10 -23.35
N ILE A 316 -5.64 -7.38 -23.12
CA ILE A 316 -5.81 -8.38 -24.18
C ILE A 316 -7.20 -8.28 -24.82
N TYR A 317 -8.25 -8.14 -23.99
CA TYR A 317 -9.63 -8.02 -24.48
C TYR A 317 -10.37 -6.85 -23.80
N PRO A 318 -10.14 -5.60 -24.30
CA PRO A 318 -10.69 -4.39 -23.70
C PRO A 318 -12.22 -4.32 -23.70
N ALA A 319 -12.87 -4.92 -24.70
CA ALA A 319 -14.33 -4.89 -24.85
C ALA A 319 -15.08 -5.50 -23.65
N ALA A 320 -14.45 -6.39 -22.89
CA ALA A 320 -15.03 -7.01 -21.69
C ALA A 320 -14.62 -6.32 -20.37
N TYR A 321 -14.18 -5.05 -20.39
CA TYR A 321 -13.64 -4.35 -19.21
C TYR A 321 -14.48 -4.50 -17.94
N ALA A 322 -15.78 -4.25 -18.01
CA ALA A 322 -16.69 -4.37 -16.88
C ALA A 322 -16.85 -5.82 -16.38
N HIS A 323 -16.68 -6.82 -17.24
CA HIS A 323 -16.65 -8.23 -16.85
C HIS A 323 -15.36 -8.56 -16.09
N TRP A 324 -14.21 -8.09 -16.57
CA TRP A 324 -12.92 -8.28 -15.89
C TRP A 324 -12.91 -7.66 -14.49
N ILE A 325 -13.48 -6.47 -14.32
CA ILE A 325 -13.64 -5.84 -13.00
C ILE A 325 -14.48 -6.71 -12.06
N ARG A 326 -15.59 -7.28 -12.55
CA ARG A 326 -16.45 -8.16 -11.74
C ARG A 326 -15.72 -9.43 -11.32
N LEU A 327 -14.99 -10.08 -12.23
CA LEU A 327 -14.23 -11.28 -11.90
C LEU A 327 -13.09 -11.00 -10.92
N ALA A 328 -12.36 -9.90 -11.12
CA ALA A 328 -11.31 -9.47 -10.17
C ALA A 328 -11.91 -9.18 -8.78
N ALA A 329 -13.09 -8.56 -8.72
CA ALA A 329 -13.80 -8.28 -7.48
C ALA A 329 -14.43 -9.51 -6.81
N LEU A 330 -14.67 -10.61 -7.54
CA LEU A 330 -15.10 -11.89 -6.96
C LEU A 330 -13.92 -12.66 -6.36
N CYS A 331 -12.72 -12.48 -6.91
CA CYS A 331 -11.51 -13.07 -6.36
C CYS A 331 -11.05 -12.36 -5.07
N TRP A 332 -11.36 -11.05 -4.96
CA TRP A 332 -11.03 -10.21 -3.81
C TRP A 332 -12.04 -10.35 -2.68
#